data_AF-A0A920S763-F1
#
_entry.id   AF-A0A920S763-F1
#
_cell.length_a   1.000
_cell.length_b   1.000
_cell.length_c   1.000
_cell.angle_alpha   90.00
_cell.angle_beta   90.00
_cell.angle_gamma   90.00
#
_symmetry.space_group_name_H-M   'P 1'
#
loop_
_entity.id
_entity.type
_entity.pdbx_description
1 polymer ?
#
loop_
_entity_poly.entity_id
_entity_poly.type
_entity_poly.pdbx_seq_one_letter_code
_entity_poly.pdbx_strand_id
1 'polypeptide(L)'
;MHPALISATDLIGDVSGVANAVIVGANAVGSIFLVGPGAGGLPTASAVLGDLIEIARGTYSRMRIGQKREHAFRLCDGTRGITSTFLRRTAPGFLEKSGISSVRAGFRWKG
;
A
#
# COMPACT_ATOMS: atom_id res chain seq x y z
N MET A 1 -10.17 -1.81 3.17
CA MET A 1 -9.10 -2.42 2.35
C MET A 1 -9.77 -3.17 1.21
N HIS A 2 -9.26 -3.05 -0.02
CA HIS A 2 -9.73 -3.83 -1.17
C HIS A 2 -8.52 -4.17 -2.07
N PRO A 3 -8.56 -5.26 -2.85
CA PRO A 3 -7.56 -5.51 -3.90
C PRO A 3 -7.57 -4.37 -4.93
N ALA A 4 -6.39 -3.97 -5.41
CA ALA A 4 -6.24 -2.90 -6.39
C ALA A 4 -5.20 -3.31 -7.45
N LEU A 5 -5.41 -2.88 -8.70
CA LEU A 5 -4.38 -2.98 -9.72
C LEU A 5 -3.38 -1.84 -9.53
N ILE A 6 -2.11 -2.18 -9.62
CA ILE A 6 -0.97 -1.27 -9.55
C ILE A 6 -0.12 -1.47 -10.81
N SER A 7 0.57 -0.42 -11.28
CA SER A 7 1.46 -0.59 -12.42
C SER A 7 2.64 -1.49 -12.03
N ALA A 8 3.07 -2.34 -12.95
CA ALA A 8 4.27 -3.15 -12.76
C ALA A 8 5.56 -2.30 -12.71
N THR A 9 5.50 -1.05 -13.17
CA THR A 9 6.61 -0.09 -13.10
C THR A 9 6.65 0.70 -11.79
N ASP A 10 5.60 0.63 -10.97
CA ASP A 10 5.55 1.35 -9.71
C ASP A 10 6.37 0.61 -8.65
N LEU A 11 6.95 1.35 -7.70
CA LEU A 11 7.78 0.78 -6.62
C LEU A 11 7.06 -0.31 -5.83
N ILE A 12 5.75 -0.16 -5.60
CA ILE A 12 4.94 -1.14 -4.88
C ILE A 12 4.58 -2.37 -5.74
N GLY A 13 4.73 -2.28 -7.06
CA GLY A 13 4.50 -3.36 -8.01
C GLY A 13 5.58 -4.44 -7.99
N ASP A 14 6.78 -4.10 -7.54
CA ASP A 14 7.92 -5.03 -7.40
C ASP A 14 7.94 -5.76 -6.04
N VAL A 15 7.10 -5.33 -5.09
CA VAL A 15 7.02 -5.96 -3.76
C VAL A 15 6.34 -7.32 -3.90
N SER A 16 7.09 -8.38 -3.59
CA SER A 16 6.63 -9.76 -3.74
C SER A 16 7.04 -10.63 -2.55
N GLY A 17 6.45 -11.83 -2.47
CA GLY A 17 6.71 -12.78 -1.39
C GLY A 17 6.15 -12.35 -0.04
N VAL A 18 6.96 -12.43 1.01
CA VAL A 18 6.58 -12.14 2.42
C VAL A 18 6.90 -10.70 2.86
N ALA A 19 7.38 -9.88 1.93
CA ALA A 19 7.71 -8.49 2.21
C ALA A 19 6.44 -7.63 2.29
N ASN A 20 6.39 -6.76 3.30
CA ASN A 20 5.44 -5.66 3.36
C ASN A 20 6.13 -4.38 2.89
N ALA A 21 5.32 -3.46 2.35
CA ALA A 21 5.80 -2.16 1.92
C ALA A 21 4.86 -1.04 2.32
N VAL A 22 5.44 0.12 2.64
CA VAL A 22 4.72 1.35 2.98
C VAL A 22 5.33 2.51 2.22
N ILE A 23 4.52 3.25 1.47
CA ILE A 23 4.91 4.51 0.83
C ILE A 23 4.32 5.67 1.63
N VAL A 24 5.17 6.62 2.02
CA VAL A 24 4.77 7.84 2.73
C VAL A 24 5.06 9.05 1.87
N GLY A 25 4.02 9.78 1.46
CA GLY A 25 4.15 11.06 0.77
C GLY A 25 4.29 12.23 1.75
N ALA A 26 5.30 13.07 1.56
CA ALA A 26 5.56 14.24 2.39
C ALA A 26 6.02 15.43 1.53
N ASN A 27 5.49 16.62 1.84
CA ASN A 27 5.69 17.80 1.00
C ASN A 27 7.16 18.21 0.84
N ALA A 28 7.97 18.04 1.89
CA ALA A 28 9.36 18.52 1.90
C ALA A 28 10.36 17.52 1.29
N VAL A 29 10.08 16.22 1.42
CA VAL A 29 11.02 15.14 1.06
C VAL A 29 10.50 14.25 -0.07
N GLY A 30 9.31 14.55 -0.60
CA GLY A 30 8.66 13.73 -1.61
C GLY A 30 8.14 12.42 -1.04
N SER A 31 8.43 11.30 -1.73
CA SER A 31 7.95 9.98 -1.35
C SER A 31 9.05 9.15 -0.68
N ILE A 32 8.76 8.60 0.49
CA ILE A 32 9.60 7.64 1.19
C ILE A 32 9.04 6.24 0.98
N PHE A 33 9.90 5.29 0.62
CA PHE A 33 9.53 3.88 0.43
C PHE A 33 10.20 3.00 1.49
N LEU A 34 9.40 2.30 2.28
CA LEU A 34 9.85 1.40 3.34
C LEU A 34 9.44 -0.03 2.96
N VAL A 35 10.41 -0.94 2.86
CA VAL A 35 10.18 -2.34 2.50
C VAL A 35 10.93 -3.25 3.46
N GLY A 36 10.29 -4.35 3.85
CA GLY A 36 10.93 -5.39 4.64
C GLY A 36 9.96 -6.50 5.01
N PRO A 37 10.43 -7.56 5.68
CA PRO A 37 9.54 -8.61 6.17
C PRO A 37 8.59 -8.03 7.22
N GLY A 38 7.29 -8.12 6.95
CA GLY A 38 6.27 -7.55 7.84
C GLY A 38 5.75 -8.50 8.90
N ALA A 39 6.13 -9.77 8.83
CA ALA A 39 5.74 -10.81 9.76
C ALA A 39 6.85 -11.86 9.91
N GLY A 40 6.88 -12.53 11.06
CA GLY A 40 7.84 -13.59 11.38
C GLY A 40 8.54 -13.35 12.71
N GLY A 41 9.02 -14.41 13.35
CA GLY A 41 9.61 -14.34 14.69
C GLY A 41 10.77 -13.34 14.78
N LEU A 42 11.74 -13.40 13.86
CA LEU A 42 12.90 -12.50 13.85
C LEU A 42 12.53 -11.04 13.50
N PRO A 43 11.77 -10.74 12.42
CA PRO A 43 11.32 -9.38 12.13
C PRO A 43 10.53 -8.73 13.28
N THR A 44 9.62 -9.48 13.89
CA THR A 44 8.81 -8.97 15.01
C THR A 44 9.66 -8.82 16.28
N ALA A 45 10.55 -9.76 16.59
CA ALA A 45 11.47 -9.64 17.72
C ALA A 45 12.39 -8.42 17.59
N SER A 46 12.85 -8.10 16.38
CA SER A 46 13.64 -6.89 16.14
C SER A 46 12.87 -5.61 16.44
N ALA A 47 11.57 -5.55 16.11
CA ALA A 47 10.73 -4.40 16.45
C ALA A 47 10.58 -4.25 17.97
N VAL A 48 10.30 -5.35 18.68
CA VAL A 48 10.19 -5.35 20.15
C VAL A 48 11.51 -4.94 20.82
N LEU A 49 12.64 -5.45 20.32
CA LEU A 49 13.96 -5.09 20.86
C LEU A 49 14.28 -3.61 20.65
N GLY A 50 13.89 -3.03 19.50
CA GLY A 50 14.03 -1.60 19.24
C GLY A 50 13.33 -0.75 20.30
N ASP A 51 12.06 -1.07 20.58
CA ASP A 51 11.28 -0.38 21.63
C ASP A 51 11.94 -0.53 23.00
N LEU A 52 12.44 -1.72 23.35
CA LEU A 52 13.11 -1.96 24.62
C LEU A 52 14.39 -1.13 24.76
N ILE A 53 15.19 -1.02 23.69
CA ILE A 53 16.39 -0.18 23.67
C ILE A 53 16.02 1.30 23.84
N GLU A 54 14.96 1.78 23.19
CA GLU A 54 14.50 3.17 23.36
C GLU A 54 14.03 3.47 24.79
N ILE A 55 13.35 2.52 25.43
CA ILE A 55 12.97 2.61 26.84
C ILE A 55 14.20 2.65 27.73
N ALA A 56 15.15 1.72 27.54
CA ALA A 56 16.37 1.63 28.34
C ALA A 56 17.26 2.87 28.23
N ARG A 57 17.29 3.51 27.05
CA ARG A 57 18.02 4.76 26.80
C ARG A 57 17.34 6.00 27.39
N GLY A 58 16.15 5.86 27.98
CA GLY A 58 15.39 7.00 28.51
C GLY A 58 14.84 7.94 27.43
N THR A 59 14.87 7.54 26.16
CA THR A 59 14.39 8.35 25.03
C THR A 59 12.89 8.22 24.76
N TYR A 60 12.19 7.42 25.57
CA TYR A 60 10.74 7.20 25.47
C TYR A 60 9.90 8.48 25.57
N SER A 61 10.42 9.59 26.15
CA SER A 61 9.74 10.89 26.16
C SER A 61 9.60 11.51 24.75
N ARG A 62 10.40 11.03 23.79
CA ARG A 62 10.35 11.43 22.37
C ARG A 62 9.36 10.60 21.55
N MET A 63 8.97 9.41 22.03
CA MET A 63 7.79 8.70 21.55
C MET A 63 6.56 9.52 21.95
N ARG A 64 6.08 10.37 21.03
CA ARG A 64 4.84 11.12 21.22
C ARG A 64 3.68 10.12 21.18
N ILE A 65 3.36 9.52 22.33
CA ILE A 65 2.14 8.74 22.52
C ILE A 65 0.97 9.74 22.42
N GLY A 66 0.39 9.84 21.23
CA GLY A 66 -0.65 10.81 20.91
C GLY A 66 -0.08 12.15 20.43
N GLN A 67 0.00 12.33 19.11
CA GLN A 67 0.01 13.67 18.53
C GLN A 67 -1.31 14.36 18.94
N LYS A 68 -1.22 15.55 19.55
CA LYS A 68 -2.40 16.41 19.79
C LYS A 68 -3.07 16.61 18.42
N ARG A 69 -4.32 16.16 18.28
CA ARG A 69 -5.08 16.28 17.03
C ARG A 69 -5.51 17.74 16.87
N GLU A 70 -4.60 18.60 16.44
CA GLU A 70 -4.89 20.01 16.13
C GLU A 70 -5.82 20.13 14.91
N HIS A 71 -5.81 19.14 14.01
CA HIS A 71 -6.72 19.05 12.88
C HIS A 71 -7.58 17.79 12.98
N ALA A 72 -8.90 17.97 13.08
CA ALA A 72 -9.86 16.89 12.98
C ALA A 72 -9.91 16.38 11.53
N PHE A 73 -9.16 15.32 11.24
CA PHE A 73 -9.25 14.62 9.95
C PHE A 73 -10.58 13.88 9.88
N ARG A 74 -11.46 14.27 8.93
CA ARG A 74 -12.68 13.50 8.65
C ARG A 74 -12.29 12.26 7.86
N LEU A 75 -12.67 11.10 8.37
CA LEU A 75 -12.60 9.86 7.59
C LEU A 75 -13.55 10.01 6.39
N CYS A 76 -12.98 9.92 5.18
CA CYS A 76 -13.78 9.86 3.96
C CYS A 76 -14.48 8.50 3.88
N ASP A 77 -15.73 8.50 3.44
CA ASP A 77 -16.44 7.26 3.09
C ASP A 77 -15.76 6.59 1.89
N GLY A 78 -15.68 5.27 1.88
CA GLY A 78 -14.94 4.46 0.90
C GLY A 78 -15.45 4.57 -0.54
N THR A 79 -16.58 5.24 -0.74
CA THR A 79 -17.21 5.52 -2.04
C THR A 79 -16.73 6.83 -2.68
N ARG A 80 -16.03 7.70 -1.94
CA ARG A 80 -15.68 9.06 -2.39
C ARG A 80 -14.28 9.17 -3.01
N GLY A 81 -13.55 8.07 -3.15
CA GLY A 81 -12.27 8.05 -3.84
C GLY A 81 -12.44 7.90 -5.36
N ILE A 82 -11.73 8.70 -6.15
CA ILE A 82 -11.59 8.43 -7.59
C ILE A 82 -10.68 7.20 -7.72
N THR A 83 -11.25 6.06 -8.12
CA THR A 83 -10.51 4.81 -8.33
C THR A 83 -10.86 4.22 -9.69
N SER A 84 -9.87 3.65 -10.38
CA SER A 84 -10.07 2.92 -11.63
C SER A 84 -10.50 1.48 -11.34
N THR A 85 -11.53 1.00 -12.04
CA THR A 85 -12.08 -0.35 -11.82
C THR A 85 -11.66 -1.31 -12.93
N PHE A 86 -11.19 -2.51 -12.54
CA PHE A 86 -10.97 -3.62 -13.46
C PHE A 86 -12.19 -4.55 -13.48
N LEU A 87 -12.68 -4.88 -14.68
CA LEU A 87 -13.80 -5.80 -14.89
C LEU A 87 -13.35 -6.96 -15.76
N ARG A 88 -13.40 -8.18 -15.22
CA ARG A 88 -13.21 -9.42 -16.00
C ARG A 88 -14.58 -9.97 -16.38
N ARG A 89 -14.82 -10.16 -17.69
CA ARG A 89 -16.04 -10.79 -18.21
C ARG A 89 -15.65 -12.00 -19.06
N THR A 90 -16.30 -13.14 -18.82
CA THR A 90 -16.14 -14.35 -19.65
C THR A 90 -17.38 -14.51 -20.50
N ALA A 91 -17.28 -14.22 -21.79
CA ALA A 91 -18.36 -14.43 -22.76
C ALA A 91 -17.74 -14.69 -24.15
N PRO A 92 -17.86 -15.91 -24.70
CA PRO A 92 -17.36 -16.20 -26.05
C PRO A 92 -18.09 -15.33 -27.10
N GLY A 93 -17.34 -14.68 -27.99
CA GLY A 93 -17.88 -13.86 -29.09
C GLY A 93 -18.45 -12.49 -28.70
N PHE A 94 -18.22 -11.99 -27.48
CA PHE A 94 -18.81 -10.72 -27.02
C PHE A 94 -18.22 -9.48 -27.70
N LEU A 95 -16.90 -9.45 -27.94
CA LEU A 95 -16.25 -8.29 -28.55
C LEU A 95 -16.84 -7.95 -29.91
N GLU A 96 -17.09 -8.96 -30.75
CA GLU A 96 -17.70 -8.82 -32.09
C GLU A 96 -19.12 -8.26 -32.05
N LYS A 97 -19.89 -8.54 -30.99
CA LYS A 97 -21.28 -8.06 -30.84
C LYS A 97 -21.41 -6.72 -30.13
N SER A 98 -20.34 -6.24 -29.50
CA SER A 98 -20.38 -5.08 -28.58
C SER A 98 -19.99 -3.74 -29.21
N GLY A 99 -19.49 -3.72 -30.45
CA GLY A 99 -19.03 -2.49 -31.11
C GLY A 99 -17.77 -1.86 -30.48
N ILE A 100 -17.09 -2.56 -29.57
CA ILE A 100 -15.86 -2.10 -28.92
C ILE A 100 -14.69 -2.28 -29.89
N SER A 101 -14.15 -1.17 -30.40
CA SER A 101 -13.10 -1.15 -31.44
C SER A 101 -11.70 -1.54 -30.93
N SER A 102 -11.43 -1.40 -29.62
CA SER A 102 -10.20 -1.89 -29.01
C SER A 102 -10.34 -2.06 -27.49
N VAL A 103 -9.70 -3.10 -26.96
CA VAL A 103 -9.52 -3.29 -25.52
C VAL A 103 -8.02 -3.22 -25.24
N ARG A 104 -7.57 -2.17 -24.55
CA ARG A 104 -6.16 -2.04 -24.15
C ARG A 104 -5.96 -2.79 -22.82
N ALA A 105 -5.67 -4.08 -22.90
CA ALA A 105 -5.31 -4.89 -21.73
C ALA A 105 -3.80 -4.77 -21.46
N GLY A 106 -3.42 -3.88 -20.56
CA GLY A 106 -2.02 -3.58 -20.24
C GLY A 106 -1.55 -4.12 -18.89
N PHE A 107 -1.75 -5.41 -18.59
CA PHE A 107 -1.21 -5.99 -17.35
C PHE A 107 -0.75 -7.44 -17.58
N ARG A 108 0.53 -7.69 -17.31
CA ARG A 108 1.16 -9.02 -17.41
C ARG A 108 1.18 -9.64 -16.00
N TRP A 109 0.33 -10.64 -15.78
CA TRP A 109 0.37 -11.48 -14.58
C TRP A 109 1.51 -12.50 -14.73
N LYS A 110 2.54 -12.44 -13.87
CA LYS A 110 3.51 -13.51 -13.73
C LYS A 110 2.95 -14.49 -12.71
N GLY A 111 2.57 -15.68 -13.19
CA GLY A 111 2.30 -16.85 -12.35
C GLY A 111 3.58 -17.54 -11.93
#